data_AF-A0A8J9VFY7-F1
#
_entry.id   AF-A0A8J9VFY7-F1
#
_cell.length_a   1.000
_cell.length_b   1.000
_cell.length_c   1.000
_cell.angle_alpha   90.00
_cell.angle_beta   90.00
_cell.angle_gamma   90.00
#
_symmetry.space_group_name_H-M   'P 1'
#
loop_
_entity.id
_entity.type
_entity.pdbx_description
1 polymer ?
#
loop_
_entity_poly.entity_id
_entity_poly.type
_entity_poly.pdbx_seq_one_letter_code
_entity_poly.pdbx_strand_id
1 'polypeptide(L)'
;MTGMLGWLLLCTLTVLSCGQADFISSKEITSLAETVEAWRDCGQAELYTDLLVTCTISFVTDLSKAGNESICLWPVSSKSALWPYSRLVSCTHQVGFITNCREAILVNRFMLEIHKSFYSDCPVPPEVQRDAPVYISAIFITVTTSLTVATASLLASGYLPNRR
;
A
#
# COMPACT_ATOMS: atom_id res chain seq x y z
N MET A 1 -19.82 29.09 -52.47
CA MET A 1 -20.72 28.13 -51.82
C MET A 1 -19.85 27.08 -51.15
N THR A 2 -19.48 27.42 -49.93
CA THR A 2 -18.67 26.66 -48.98
C THR A 2 -19.61 25.88 -48.07
N GLY A 3 -19.24 24.66 -47.68
CA GLY A 3 -19.86 23.98 -46.53
C GLY A 3 -20.13 22.51 -46.76
N MET A 4 -19.86 21.72 -45.72
CA MET A 4 -20.21 20.30 -45.55
C MET A 4 -19.20 19.24 -45.97
N LEU A 5 -17.90 19.43 -45.72
CA LEU A 5 -16.94 18.29 -45.75
C LEU A 5 -15.81 18.38 -44.70
N GLY A 6 -15.95 19.21 -43.68
CA GLY A 6 -14.85 19.53 -42.73
C GLY A 6 -15.09 19.15 -41.26
N TRP A 7 -16.08 18.32 -40.92
CA TRP A 7 -16.51 18.13 -39.52
C TRP A 7 -16.63 16.67 -39.07
N LEU A 8 -15.93 15.74 -39.71
CA LEU A 8 -15.86 14.33 -39.27
C LEU A 8 -14.43 13.80 -39.06
N LEU A 9 -13.41 14.66 -39.16
CA LEU A 9 -11.99 14.28 -39.04
C LEU A 9 -11.25 14.92 -37.86
N LEU A 10 -11.96 15.54 -36.91
CA LEU A 10 -11.34 16.25 -35.77
C LEU A 10 -11.70 15.72 -34.38
N CYS A 11 -12.39 14.58 -34.26
CA CYS A 11 -12.68 13.97 -32.95
C CYS A 11 -11.78 12.76 -32.60
N THR A 12 -10.75 12.44 -33.38
CA THR A 12 -9.87 11.28 -33.11
C THR A 12 -8.46 11.63 -32.64
N LEU A 13 -8.21 12.90 -32.30
CA LEU A 13 -6.90 13.39 -31.83
C LEU A 13 -7.11 14.39 -30.68
N THR A 14 -7.54 13.95 -29.50
CA THR A 14 -7.43 14.68 -28.20
C THR A 14 -7.97 13.87 -27.00
N VAL A 15 -7.72 12.57 -26.95
CA VAL A 15 -7.84 11.81 -25.69
C VAL A 15 -6.56 11.01 -25.47
N LEU A 16 -5.43 11.73 -25.43
CA LEU A 16 -4.14 11.15 -25.07
C LEU A 16 -3.22 12.22 -24.46
N SER A 17 -3.73 13.00 -23.50
CA SER A 17 -2.87 13.82 -22.64
C SER A 17 -3.65 14.34 -21.43
N CYS A 18 -3.65 13.54 -20.36
CA CYS A 18 -3.67 13.97 -18.95
C CYS A 18 -3.85 12.69 -18.12
N GLY A 19 -2.75 12.07 -17.71
CA GLY A 19 -2.83 10.89 -16.84
C GLY A 19 -1.61 9.98 -16.86
N GLN A 20 -0.59 10.28 -17.66
CA GLN A 20 0.66 9.52 -17.65
C GLN A 20 1.80 10.43 -17.21
N ALA A 21 2.31 10.13 -16.03
CA ALA A 21 3.64 10.47 -15.56
C ALA A 21 3.90 11.96 -15.28
N ASP A 22 3.49 12.40 -14.09
CA ASP A 22 4.45 13.10 -13.23
C ASP A 22 5.55 12.08 -12.88
N PHE A 23 6.41 11.94 -13.88
CA PHE A 23 7.60 11.15 -13.94
C PHE A 23 8.48 11.65 -12.80
N ILE A 24 8.50 10.92 -11.68
CA ILE A 24 9.45 11.15 -10.58
C ILE A 24 10.80 11.39 -11.24
N SER A 25 11.24 12.63 -11.20
CA SER A 25 12.40 13.06 -11.97
C SER A 25 13.58 12.27 -11.45
N SER A 26 14.41 11.73 -12.33
CA SER A 26 15.66 11.04 -11.94
C SER A 26 16.49 11.89 -10.94
N LYS A 27 16.34 13.23 -10.99
CA LYS A 27 16.86 14.21 -10.02
C LYS A 27 16.29 14.10 -8.59
N GLU A 28 15.01 13.79 -8.43
CA GLU A 28 14.38 13.58 -7.12
C GLU A 28 14.86 12.27 -6.48
N ILE A 29 15.10 11.24 -7.31
CA ILE A 29 15.65 9.95 -6.86
C ILE A 29 17.13 10.08 -6.48
N THR A 30 17.91 10.93 -7.18
CA THR A 30 19.31 11.22 -6.80
C THR A 30 19.39 12.08 -5.54
N SER A 31 18.47 13.03 -5.35
CA SER A 31 18.31 13.76 -4.09
C SER A 31 17.97 12.83 -2.90
N LEU A 32 17.30 11.70 -3.15
CA LEU A 32 16.99 10.67 -2.14
C LEU A 32 18.25 9.98 -1.61
N ALA A 33 19.25 9.79 -2.49
CA ALA A 33 20.51 9.14 -2.17
C ALA A 33 21.53 10.09 -1.52
N GLU A 34 21.46 11.38 -1.82
CA GLU A 34 22.42 12.41 -1.38
C GLU A 34 22.19 12.96 0.04
N THR A 35 21.48 12.27 0.94
CA THR A 35 21.53 12.62 2.38
C THR A 35 22.83 12.09 3.01
N VAL A 36 23.93 12.77 2.65
CA VAL A 36 25.37 12.47 2.85
C VAL A 36 25.80 12.00 4.26
N GLU A 37 24.98 12.16 5.29
CA GLU A 37 25.37 11.78 6.67
C GLU A 37 25.06 10.33 7.06
N ALA A 38 24.09 9.64 6.44
CA ALA A 38 23.79 8.25 6.83
C ALA A 38 24.66 7.20 6.12
N TRP A 39 25.28 7.57 5.00
CA TRP A 39 26.04 6.67 4.15
C TRP A 39 27.51 6.52 4.56
N ARG A 40 27.96 7.33 5.52
CA ARG A 40 29.37 7.45 5.90
C ARG A 40 30.00 6.13 6.36
N ASP A 41 29.18 5.23 6.90
CA ASP A 41 29.61 3.93 7.42
C ASP A 41 29.42 2.77 6.41
N CYS A 42 28.77 3.02 5.27
CA CYS A 42 28.57 2.04 4.21
C CYS A 42 29.69 2.13 3.18
N GLY A 43 30.67 1.21 3.26
CA GLY A 43 31.81 1.15 2.34
C GLY A 43 31.44 0.91 0.86
N GLN A 44 30.18 0.54 0.58
CA GLN A 44 29.64 0.31 -0.76
C GLN A 44 28.39 1.17 -1.05
N ALA A 45 28.36 2.42 -0.55
CA ALA A 45 27.20 3.30 -0.67
C ALA A 45 26.72 3.51 -2.11
N GLU A 46 27.62 3.59 -3.08
CA GLU A 46 27.28 3.73 -4.50
C GLU A 46 26.51 2.51 -5.03
N LEU A 47 27.04 1.30 -4.77
CA LEU A 47 26.39 0.05 -5.16
C LEU A 47 25.06 -0.15 -4.43
N TYR A 48 24.99 0.22 -3.15
CA TYR A 48 23.74 0.18 -2.40
C TYR A 48 22.67 1.07 -3.03
N THR A 49 23.05 2.29 -3.40
CA THR A 49 22.15 3.26 -4.03
C THR A 49 21.63 2.75 -5.36
N ASP A 50 22.50 2.24 -6.23
CA ASP A 50 22.12 1.70 -7.54
C ASP A 50 21.15 0.51 -7.42
N LEU A 51 21.40 -0.37 -6.45
CA LEU A 51 20.51 -1.48 -6.15
C LEU A 51 19.16 -1.03 -5.57
N LEU A 52 19.13 0.02 -4.73
CA LEU A 52 17.88 0.61 -4.24
C LEU A 52 17.07 1.26 -5.36
N VAL A 53 17.71 1.91 -6.32
CA VAL A 53 17.04 2.43 -7.52
C VAL A 53 16.37 1.29 -8.27
N THR A 54 17.06 0.16 -8.44
CA THR A 54 16.50 -1.04 -9.06
C THR A 54 15.27 -1.58 -8.28
N CYS A 55 15.36 -1.66 -6.96
CA CYS A 55 14.22 -2.03 -6.10
C CYS A 55 13.02 -1.09 -6.29
N THR A 56 13.29 0.22 -6.37
CA THR A 56 12.26 1.26 -6.54
C THR A 56 11.58 1.16 -7.90
N ILE A 57 12.34 0.93 -8.98
CA ILE A 57 11.79 0.73 -10.33
C ILE A 57 10.84 -0.48 -10.36
N SER A 58 11.24 -1.60 -9.74
CA SER A 58 10.37 -2.77 -9.62
C SER A 58 9.10 -2.46 -8.84
N PHE A 59 9.22 -1.70 -7.75
CA PHE A 59 8.10 -1.29 -6.92
C PHE A 59 7.09 -0.42 -7.69
N VAL A 60 7.56 0.59 -8.41
CA VAL A 60 6.69 1.45 -9.25
C VAL A 60 5.99 0.62 -10.33
N THR A 61 6.71 -0.31 -10.93
CA THR A 61 6.14 -1.23 -11.93
C THR A 61 5.03 -2.08 -11.31
N ASP A 62 5.26 -2.62 -10.11
CA ASP A 62 4.29 -3.47 -9.41
C ASP A 62 3.08 -2.66 -8.89
N LEU A 63 3.28 -1.42 -8.44
CA LEU A 63 2.21 -0.48 -8.10
C LEU A 63 1.35 -0.14 -9.31
N SER A 64 1.96 0.16 -10.45
CA SER A 64 1.21 0.50 -11.68
C SER A 64 0.32 -0.66 -12.16
N LYS A 65 0.77 -1.90 -11.96
CA LYS A 65 -0.02 -3.11 -12.27
C LYS A 65 -1.15 -3.34 -11.26
N ALA A 66 -0.93 -3.00 -9.99
CA ALA A 66 -1.94 -3.11 -8.93
C ALA A 66 -3.04 -2.05 -9.05
N GLY A 67 -2.74 -0.91 -9.69
CA GLY A 67 -3.68 0.17 -9.94
C GLY A 67 -3.76 1.18 -8.78
N ASN A 68 -4.12 2.43 -9.09
CA ASN A 68 -4.08 3.55 -8.14
C ASN A 68 -4.99 3.35 -6.91
N GLU A 69 -6.09 2.63 -7.07
CA GLU A 69 -7.02 2.32 -5.97
C GLU A 69 -6.39 1.46 -4.87
N SER A 70 -5.26 0.80 -5.15
CA SER A 70 -4.56 -0.08 -4.22
C SER A 70 -3.49 0.60 -3.36
N ILE A 71 -3.17 1.87 -3.63
CA ILE A 71 -2.04 2.56 -2.99
C ILE A 71 -2.35 2.85 -1.51
N CYS A 72 -3.50 3.43 -1.19
CA CYS A 72 -3.85 3.77 0.19
C CYS A 72 -4.53 2.65 0.98
N LEU A 73 -4.44 1.43 0.47
CA LEU A 73 -5.08 0.24 1.03
C LEU A 73 -4.15 -0.42 2.06
N TRP A 74 -4.22 0.06 3.31
CA TRP A 74 -3.47 -0.47 4.46
C TRP A 74 -4.39 -0.67 5.67
N PRO A 75 -4.19 -1.67 6.57
CA PRO A 75 -3.47 -2.94 6.47
C PRO A 75 -4.38 -4.16 6.15
N VAL A 76 -5.69 -3.94 5.97
CA VAL A 76 -6.72 -5.01 6.00
C VAL A 76 -7.15 -5.50 4.60
N SER A 77 -6.83 -4.71 3.58
CA SER A 77 -7.22 -4.94 2.20
C SER A 77 -6.26 -5.89 1.51
N SER A 78 -6.76 -7.09 1.18
CA SER A 78 -6.25 -8.03 0.16
C SER A 78 -4.73 -8.20 0.05
N LYS A 79 -4.23 -9.43 0.19
CA LYS A 79 -2.81 -9.78 -0.04
C LYS A 79 -2.21 -9.16 -1.32
N SER A 80 -3.02 -8.89 -2.34
CA SER A 80 -2.64 -8.24 -3.58
C SER A 80 -2.21 -6.77 -3.44
N ALA A 81 -2.82 -5.98 -2.55
CA ALA A 81 -2.46 -4.56 -2.34
C ALA A 81 -1.17 -4.40 -1.53
N LEU A 82 -0.91 -5.32 -0.60
CA LEU A 82 0.31 -5.36 0.22
C LEU A 82 1.54 -5.89 -0.54
N TRP A 83 1.34 -6.61 -1.63
CA TRP A 83 2.40 -7.35 -2.30
C TRP A 83 3.52 -6.47 -2.87
N PRO A 84 3.25 -5.32 -3.55
CA PRO A 84 4.31 -4.44 -4.05
C PRO A 84 5.20 -3.92 -2.91
N TYR A 85 4.59 -3.48 -1.80
CA TYR A 85 5.31 -2.97 -0.64
C TYR A 85 6.11 -4.08 0.08
N SER A 86 5.53 -5.26 0.27
CA SER A 86 6.23 -6.41 0.87
C SER A 86 7.45 -6.84 0.05
N ARG A 87 7.34 -6.80 -1.29
CA ARG A 87 8.45 -7.06 -2.20
C ARG A 87 9.53 -5.99 -2.11
N LEU A 88 9.15 -4.70 -2.04
CA LEU A 88 10.09 -3.60 -1.84
C LEU A 88 10.91 -3.80 -0.55
N VAL A 89 10.24 -4.07 0.57
CA VAL A 89 10.90 -4.35 1.85
C VAL A 89 11.87 -5.53 1.73
N SER A 90 11.45 -6.62 1.08
CA SER A 90 12.32 -7.78 0.87
C SER A 90 13.54 -7.45 0.00
N CYS A 91 13.36 -6.64 -1.05
CA CYS A 91 14.43 -6.19 -1.93
C CYS A 91 15.44 -5.34 -1.15
N THR A 92 14.99 -4.33 -0.39
CA THR A 92 15.87 -3.47 0.42
C THR A 92 16.67 -4.27 1.45
N HIS A 93 16.06 -5.29 2.05
CA HIS A 93 16.73 -6.18 2.99
C HIS A 93 17.83 -7.00 2.32
N GLN A 94 17.54 -7.53 1.12
CA GLN A 94 18.53 -8.25 0.31
C GLN A 94 19.68 -7.36 -0.14
N VAL A 95 19.41 -6.11 -0.54
CA VAL A 95 20.44 -5.12 -0.88
C VAL A 95 21.36 -4.84 0.31
N GLY A 96 20.80 -4.67 1.51
CA GLY A 96 21.60 -4.50 2.73
C GLY A 96 22.50 -5.70 3.04
N PHE A 97 22.09 -6.92 2.70
CA PHE A 97 22.97 -8.09 2.80
C PHE A 97 24.09 -8.11 1.76
N ILE A 98 23.79 -7.80 0.49
CA ILE A 98 24.77 -7.86 -0.61
C ILE A 98 25.91 -6.87 -0.39
N THR A 99 25.56 -5.67 0.07
CA THR A 99 26.48 -4.54 0.24
C THR A 99 27.12 -4.47 1.63
N ASN A 100 26.66 -5.33 2.54
CA ASN A 100 26.99 -5.28 3.97
C ASN A 100 26.62 -3.95 4.66
N CYS A 101 25.62 -3.24 4.13
CA CYS A 101 25.11 -1.98 4.69
C CYS A 101 23.71 -2.22 5.27
N ARG A 102 23.68 -2.71 6.52
CA ARG A 102 22.46 -3.19 7.19
C ARG A 102 21.92 -2.20 8.21
N GLU A 103 22.41 -0.96 8.20
CA GLU A 103 22.06 0.03 9.18
C GLU A 103 20.56 0.34 9.10
N ALA A 104 19.86 0.16 10.22
CA ALA A 104 18.43 0.41 10.30
C ALA A 104 18.09 1.86 9.90
N ILE A 105 19.00 2.80 10.13
CA ILE A 105 18.82 4.21 9.77
C ILE A 105 18.76 4.45 8.26
N LEU A 106 19.54 3.69 7.47
CA LEU A 106 19.54 3.79 6.00
C LEU A 106 18.22 3.32 5.42
N VAL A 107 17.80 2.12 5.85
CA VAL A 107 16.52 1.55 5.43
C VAL A 107 15.36 2.44 5.88
N ASN A 108 15.39 2.97 7.11
CA ASN A 108 14.31 3.81 7.62
C ASN A 108 14.19 5.13 6.83
N ARG A 109 15.31 5.77 6.46
CA ARG A 109 15.29 6.98 5.62
C ARG A 109 14.76 6.68 4.22
N PHE A 110 15.26 5.63 3.58
CA PHE A 110 14.78 5.22 2.25
C PHE A 110 13.28 4.95 2.27
N MET A 111 12.80 4.15 3.22
CA MET A 111 11.38 3.82 3.32
C MET A 111 10.53 5.07 3.64
N LEU A 112 11.02 5.99 4.46
CA LEU A 112 10.30 7.23 4.79
C LEU A 112 10.13 8.12 3.55
N GLU A 113 11.11 8.17 2.65
CA GLU A 113 10.98 8.87 1.38
C GLU A 113 9.99 8.17 0.44
N ILE A 114 10.00 6.83 0.37
CA ILE A 114 8.95 6.09 -0.36
C ILE A 114 7.55 6.44 0.16
N HIS A 115 7.37 6.55 1.49
CA HIS A 115 6.09 6.96 2.06
C HIS A 115 5.70 8.39 1.67
N LYS A 116 6.64 9.33 1.68
CA LYS A 116 6.37 10.71 1.26
C LYS A 116 6.04 10.80 -0.23
N SER A 117 6.74 10.07 -1.10
CA SER A 117 6.53 10.18 -2.54
C SER A 117 5.27 9.47 -3.04
N PHE A 118 4.92 8.31 -2.46
CA PHE A 118 3.83 7.48 -2.98
C PHE A 118 2.58 7.47 -2.10
N TYR A 119 2.69 7.85 -0.83
CA TYR A 119 1.62 7.73 0.16
C TYR A 119 1.29 9.06 0.86
N SER A 120 1.78 10.20 0.35
CA SER A 120 1.49 11.53 0.92
C SER A 120 0.01 11.84 1.02
N ASP A 121 -0.76 11.36 0.04
CA ASP A 121 -2.20 11.64 -0.09
C ASP A 121 -3.07 10.60 0.63
N CYS A 122 -2.45 9.61 1.28
CA CYS A 122 -3.17 8.57 1.98
C CYS A 122 -3.64 9.03 3.37
N PRO A 123 -4.82 8.58 3.83
CA PRO A 123 -5.30 8.90 5.16
C PRO A 123 -4.35 8.32 6.21
N VAL A 124 -3.93 9.16 7.15
CA VAL A 124 -3.08 8.74 8.26
C VAL A 124 -3.86 7.73 9.11
N PRO A 125 -3.33 6.51 9.33
CA PRO A 125 -3.99 5.56 10.20
C PRO A 125 -4.09 6.14 11.62
N PRO A 126 -5.18 5.85 12.36
CA PRO A 126 -5.32 6.35 13.72
C PRO A 126 -4.15 5.87 14.59
N GLU A 127 -3.51 6.81 15.29
CA GLU A 127 -2.33 6.58 16.15
C GLU A 127 -2.59 5.55 17.26
N VAL A 128 -3.86 5.41 17.66
CA VAL A 128 -4.31 4.42 18.62
C VAL A 128 -5.32 3.52 17.94
N GLN A 129 -5.04 2.21 17.94
CA GLN A 129 -6.01 1.20 17.57
C GLN A 129 -7.16 1.26 18.58
N ARG A 130 -8.26 1.92 18.20
CA ARG A 130 -9.43 2.05 19.05
C ARG A 130 -10.31 0.82 18.89
N ASP A 131 -10.79 0.31 20.02
CA ASP A 131 -11.87 -0.66 20.02
C ASP A 131 -13.09 -0.09 19.28
N ALA A 132 -13.94 -1.00 18.78
CA ALA A 132 -15.21 -0.61 18.21
C ALA A 132 -16.01 0.25 19.20
N PRO A 133 -16.80 1.23 18.72
CA PRO A 133 -17.65 2.03 19.59
C PRO A 133 -18.48 1.15 20.53
N VAL A 134 -18.64 1.58 21.78
CA VAL A 134 -19.30 0.80 22.85
C VAL A 134 -20.67 0.27 22.42
N TYR A 135 -21.43 1.04 21.64
CA TYR A 135 -22.74 0.61 21.14
C TYR A 135 -22.66 -0.59 20.20
N ILE A 136 -21.65 -0.67 19.32
CA ILE A 136 -21.44 -1.82 18.42
C ILE A 136 -21.08 -3.04 19.25
N SER A 137 -20.11 -2.89 20.16
CA SER A 137 -19.66 -3.97 21.03
C SER A 137 -20.81 -4.51 21.89
N ALA A 138 -21.64 -3.63 22.44
CA ALA A 138 -22.81 -4.00 23.23
C ALA A 138 -23.84 -4.80 22.40
N ILE A 139 -24.10 -4.42 21.15
CA ILE A 139 -25.00 -5.17 20.26
C ILE A 139 -24.47 -6.59 20.03
N PHE A 140 -23.19 -6.74 19.70
CA PHE A 140 -22.60 -8.08 19.50
C PHE A 140 -22.68 -8.95 20.75
N ILE A 141 -22.38 -8.39 21.92
CA ILE A 141 -22.44 -9.13 23.19
C ILE A 141 -23.89 -9.53 23.51
N THR A 142 -24.84 -8.62 23.39
CA THR A 142 -26.25 -8.90 23.70
C THR A 142 -26.88 -9.89 22.73
N VAL A 143 -26.57 -9.81 21.43
CA VAL A 143 -27.06 -10.77 20.43
C VAL A 143 -26.47 -12.17 20.66
N THR A 144 -25.17 -12.28 20.90
CA THR A 144 -24.52 -13.57 21.13
C THR A 144 -24.98 -14.21 22.45
N THR A 145 -25.13 -13.43 23.52
CA THR A 145 -25.62 -13.94 24.81
C THR A 145 -27.09 -14.33 24.75
N SER A 146 -27.97 -13.51 24.15
CA SER A 146 -29.39 -13.85 23.98
C SER A 146 -29.59 -15.12 23.14
N LEU A 147 -28.83 -15.28 22.05
CA LEU A 147 -28.85 -16.51 21.25
C LEU A 147 -28.39 -17.73 22.06
N THR A 148 -27.36 -17.56 22.88
CA THR A 148 -26.85 -18.63 23.75
C THR A 148 -27.89 -19.04 24.80
N VAL A 149 -28.54 -18.08 25.43
CA VAL A 149 -29.61 -18.33 26.41
C VAL A 149 -30.82 -18.98 25.75
N ALA A 150 -31.21 -18.51 24.56
CA ALA A 150 -32.32 -19.09 23.81
C ALA A 150 -32.05 -20.55 23.41
N THR A 151 -30.86 -20.84 22.89
CA THR A 151 -30.47 -22.22 22.53
C THR A 151 -30.40 -23.12 23.75
N ALA A 152 -29.79 -22.67 24.85
CA ALA A 152 -29.77 -23.42 26.10
C ALA A 152 -31.18 -23.71 26.64
N SER A 153 -32.09 -22.72 26.55
CA SER A 153 -33.48 -22.88 26.97
C SER A 153 -34.23 -23.89 26.09
N LEU A 154 -34.00 -23.88 24.77
CA LEU A 154 -34.59 -24.84 23.84
C LEU A 154 -34.08 -26.27 24.08
N LEU A 155 -32.79 -26.42 24.36
CA LEU A 155 -32.19 -27.72 24.71
C LEU A 155 -32.73 -28.24 26.05
N ALA A 156 -32.82 -27.37 27.07
CA ALA A 156 -33.32 -27.74 28.39
C ALA A 156 -34.82 -28.08 28.39
N SER A 157 -35.62 -27.39 27.55
CA SER A 157 -37.05 -27.67 27.40
C SER A 157 -37.35 -28.92 26.56
N GLY A 158 -36.34 -29.63 26.08
CA GLY A 158 -36.51 -30.85 25.29
C GLY A 158 -37.12 -30.60 23.91
N TYR A 159 -37.09 -29.36 23.41
CA TYR A 159 -37.60 -28.98 22.09
C TYR A 159 -36.63 -29.39 20.95
N LEU A 160 -35.76 -30.37 21.20
CA LEU A 160 -35.08 -31.05 20.10
C LEU A 160 -36.07 -32.07 19.53
N PRO A 161 -36.35 -32.04 18.22
CA PRO A 161 -37.11 -33.12 17.59
C PRO A 161 -36.37 -34.43 17.89
N ASN A 162 -37.09 -35.34 18.53
CA ASN A 162 -36.68 -36.70 18.84
C ASN A 162 -36.03 -37.33 17.60
N ARG A 163 -34.70 -37.33 17.53
CA ARG A 163 -33.94 -37.93 16.44
C ARG A 163 -33.83 -39.42 16.76
N ARG A 164 -34.89 -40.15 16.41
CA ARG A 164 -34.88 -41.61 16.30
C ARG A 164 -34.08 -42.03 15.07
#